data_AF-A0A918Y273-F1
#
_entry.id   AF-A0A918Y273-F1
#
_cell.length_a   1.000
_cell.length_b   1.000
_cell.length_c   1.000
_cell.angle_alpha   90.00
_cell.angle_beta   90.00
_cell.angle_gamma   90.00
#
_symmetry.space_group_name_H-M   'P 1'
#
loop_
_entity.id
_entity.type
_entity.pdbx_description
1 polymer ?
#
loop_
_entity_poly.entity_id
_entity_poly.type
_entity_poly.pdbx_seq_one_letter_code
_entity_poly.pdbx_strand_id
1 'polypeptide(L)'
;MRSRFKRTAFTSAATLCILGSALAGGAHAQPAPAPHSSASPAKLQVMSNDEYVARFGVKKALEQGVPLPAGTTENSPAPPRDPGIPWYHVYWTSLDWEHRDIPTRRGNNDFGLHHACTKHNMCGKHAITAPYNGEPDREHGTRLEYDGVVTDGSSVRMTTTSVAEEGEKGPGGVHTPDGRPIGTVTAFCRGQTVCPDWVNNL
;
A
#
# COMPACT_ATOMS: atom_id res chain seq x y z
N MET A 1 -44.88 -13.63 -25.93
CA MET A 1 -44.29 -14.91 -26.35
C MET A 1 -43.52 -15.48 -25.16
N ARG A 2 -43.91 -16.65 -24.66
CA ARG A 2 -43.36 -17.30 -23.47
C ARG A 2 -42.31 -18.33 -23.89
N SER A 3 -41.10 -18.27 -23.35
CA SER A 3 -40.12 -19.36 -23.46
C SER A 3 -39.76 -19.86 -22.06
N ARG A 4 -40.08 -21.13 -21.81
CA ARG A 4 -39.80 -21.89 -20.58
C ARG A 4 -38.49 -22.63 -20.78
N PHE A 5 -37.48 -22.37 -19.95
CA PHE A 5 -36.32 -23.25 -19.83
C PHE A 5 -36.52 -24.25 -18.70
N LYS A 6 -36.57 -25.54 -19.05
CA LYS A 6 -36.53 -26.68 -18.12
C LYS A 6 -35.07 -26.93 -17.72
N ARG A 7 -34.78 -27.02 -16.41
CA ARG A 7 -33.54 -27.61 -15.90
C ARG A 7 -33.85 -28.97 -15.31
N THR A 8 -33.23 -29.99 -15.87
CA THR A 8 -33.25 -31.38 -15.42
C THR A 8 -32.29 -31.56 -14.25
N ALA A 9 -32.76 -32.27 -13.23
CA ALA A 9 -31.98 -32.71 -12.08
C ALA A 9 -31.12 -33.92 -12.45
N PHE A 10 -29.87 -33.94 -11.98
CA PHE A 10 -29.05 -35.15 -11.93
C PHE A 10 -28.85 -35.54 -10.47
N THR A 11 -29.50 -36.63 -10.09
CA THR A 11 -29.18 -37.46 -8.93
C THR A 11 -28.08 -38.44 -9.32
N SER A 12 -27.04 -38.60 -8.50
CA SER A 12 -26.29 -39.85 -8.45
C SER A 12 -25.79 -40.09 -7.03
N ALA A 13 -26.25 -41.20 -6.46
CA ALA A 13 -25.81 -41.78 -5.21
C ALA A 13 -24.96 -43.02 -5.52
N ALA A 14 -23.88 -43.22 -4.76
CA ALA A 14 -23.26 -44.51 -4.42
C ALA A 14 -21.91 -44.23 -3.74
N THR A 15 -21.30 -45.00 -2.84
CA THR A 15 -21.66 -46.08 -1.91
C THR A 15 -20.30 -46.71 -1.51
N LEU A 16 -20.14 -46.98 -0.21
CA LEU A 16 -19.29 -47.99 0.45
C LEU A 16 -17.75 -47.85 0.57
N CYS A 17 -17.36 -47.81 1.86
CA CYS A 17 -16.39 -48.62 2.62
C CYS A 17 -15.14 -49.20 1.95
N ILE A 18 -13.99 -48.91 2.55
CA ILE A 18 -12.92 -49.89 2.79
C ILE A 18 -12.42 -49.76 4.25
N LEU A 19 -12.33 -50.91 4.91
CA LEU A 19 -11.79 -51.18 6.24
C LEU A 19 -10.25 -51.24 6.23
N GLY A 20 -9.65 -50.75 7.32
CA GLY A 20 -8.59 -51.46 8.06
C GLY A 20 -7.13 -51.31 7.61
N SER A 21 -6.29 -50.70 8.45
CA SER A 21 -5.34 -51.43 9.33
C SER A 21 -4.40 -50.47 10.06
N ALA A 22 -4.16 -50.80 11.33
CA ALA A 22 -3.28 -50.10 12.26
C ALA A 22 -1.80 -50.30 11.92
N LEU A 23 -1.00 -49.24 12.10
CA LEU A 23 0.43 -49.35 12.41
C LEU A 23 0.76 -48.39 13.54
N ALA A 24 1.19 -48.98 14.66
CA ALA A 24 1.80 -48.29 15.77
C ALA A 24 3.19 -47.77 15.37
N GLY A 25 3.45 -46.49 15.63
CA GLY A 25 4.76 -45.87 15.49
C GLY A 25 4.90 -44.80 16.58
N GLY A 26 5.92 -44.95 17.42
CA GLY A 26 6.09 -44.22 18.68
C GLY A 26 6.09 -42.70 18.54
N ALA A 27 5.28 -42.05 19.38
CA ALA A 27 5.34 -40.61 19.61
C ALA A 27 6.60 -40.28 20.44
N HIS A 28 7.69 -39.92 19.77
CA HIS A 28 8.71 -39.08 20.39
C HIS A 28 8.18 -37.65 20.41
N ALA A 29 7.74 -37.21 21.58
CA ALA A 29 7.39 -35.82 21.84
C ALA A 29 8.62 -34.94 21.55
N GLN A 30 8.57 -34.21 20.44
CA GLN A 30 9.49 -33.11 20.20
C GLN A 30 9.21 -32.01 21.25
N PRO A 31 10.23 -31.48 21.93
CA PRO A 31 10.04 -30.32 22.81
C PRO A 31 9.49 -29.16 21.97
N ALA A 32 8.45 -28.50 22.51
CA ALA A 32 7.84 -27.34 21.89
C ALA A 32 8.92 -26.30 21.54
N PRO A 33 8.91 -25.71 20.33
CA PRO A 33 9.78 -24.59 20.02
C PRO A 33 9.48 -23.48 21.02
N ALA A 34 10.53 -22.98 21.68
CA ALA A 34 10.45 -21.81 22.54
C ALA A 34 9.74 -20.67 21.78
N PRO A 35 8.95 -19.82 22.46
CA PRO A 35 8.34 -18.67 21.81
C PRO A 35 9.46 -17.82 21.22
N HIS A 36 9.57 -17.82 19.89
CA HIS A 36 10.31 -16.79 19.19
C HIS A 36 9.61 -15.49 19.53
N SER A 37 10.21 -14.69 20.42
CA SER A 37 9.84 -13.29 20.60
C SER A 37 9.76 -12.64 19.24
N SER A 38 8.54 -12.47 18.75
CA SER A 38 8.18 -11.68 17.59
C SER A 38 8.32 -10.19 17.96
N ALA A 39 9.54 -9.79 18.33
CA ALA A 39 9.93 -8.42 18.16
C ALA A 39 9.90 -8.17 16.64
N SER A 40 8.88 -7.45 16.18
CA SER A 40 8.82 -6.96 14.81
C SER A 40 10.18 -6.36 14.44
N PRO A 41 10.82 -6.74 13.33
CA PRO A 41 12.08 -6.13 12.96
C PRO A 41 11.83 -4.62 12.83
N ALA A 42 12.59 -3.83 13.59
CA ALA A 42 12.59 -2.38 13.46
C ALA A 42 12.68 -2.06 11.96
N LYS A 43 11.66 -1.36 11.45
CA LYS A 43 11.43 -0.95 10.06
C LYS A 43 12.75 -0.86 9.28
N LEU A 44 13.07 -1.88 8.49
CA LEU A 44 14.28 -1.92 7.67
C LEU A 44 14.29 -0.68 6.78
N GLN A 45 15.31 0.17 6.93
CA GLN A 45 15.49 1.40 6.18
C GLN A 45 16.83 1.34 5.48
N VAL A 46 16.80 1.46 4.16
CA VAL A 46 18.01 1.62 3.34
C VAL A 46 18.35 3.10 3.31
N MET A 47 19.60 3.45 3.61
CA MET A 47 20.11 4.81 3.59
C MET A 47 21.58 4.81 3.16
N SER A 48 22.05 5.89 2.55
CA SER A 48 23.47 6.05 2.18
C SER A 48 24.36 6.25 3.42
N ASN A 49 25.68 6.12 3.27
CA ASN A 49 26.63 6.40 4.36
C ASN A 49 26.51 7.86 4.85
N ASP A 50 26.32 8.79 3.92
CA ASP A 50 26.11 10.22 4.22
C ASP A 50 24.84 10.42 5.05
N GLU A 51 23.74 9.78 4.66
CA GLU A 51 22.46 9.83 5.37
C GLU A 51 22.55 9.17 6.76
N TYR A 52 23.29 8.07 6.88
CA TYR A 52 23.50 7.39 8.15
C TYR A 52 24.27 8.28 9.14
N VAL A 53 25.40 8.86 8.69
CA VAL A 53 26.22 9.79 9.49
C VAL A 53 25.42 11.04 9.85
N ALA A 54 24.62 11.57 8.93
CA ALA A 54 23.73 12.71 9.19
C ALA A 54 22.68 12.40 10.27
N ARG A 55 22.14 11.18 10.26
CA ARG A 55 21.03 10.80 11.14
C ARG A 55 21.49 10.39 12.54
N PHE A 56 22.60 9.65 12.63
CA PHE A 56 23.05 8.99 13.86
C PHE A 56 24.39 9.53 14.40
N GLY A 57 25.09 10.38 13.63
CA GLY A 57 26.36 10.99 14.00
C GLY A 57 27.57 10.11 13.68
N VAL A 58 28.74 10.76 13.59
CA VAL A 58 30.03 10.12 13.23
C VAL A 58 30.41 9.03 14.22
N LYS A 59 30.26 9.27 15.54
CA LYS A 59 30.54 8.26 16.57
C LYS A 59 29.75 6.97 16.34
N LYS A 60 28.45 7.09 16.04
CA LYS A 60 27.61 5.92 15.81
C LYS A 60 27.94 5.21 14.51
N ALA A 61 28.29 5.95 13.45
CA ALA A 61 28.75 5.38 12.20
C ALA A 61 30.03 4.54 12.39
N LEU A 62 31.01 5.05 13.14
CA LEU A 62 32.24 4.31 13.47
C LEU A 62 31.96 3.06 14.30
N GLU A 63 31.09 3.13 15.32
CA GLU A 63 30.65 1.97 16.11
C GLU A 63 29.99 0.87 15.26
N GLN A 64 29.38 1.25 14.13
CA GLN A 64 28.65 0.34 13.24
C GLN A 64 29.44 -0.02 11.97
N GLY A 65 30.70 0.43 11.87
CA GLY A 65 31.56 0.15 10.71
C GLY A 65 31.12 0.83 9.41
N VAL A 66 30.31 1.89 9.48
CA VAL A 66 29.87 2.66 8.31
C VAL A 66 31.02 3.59 7.87
N PRO A 67 31.53 3.48 6.62
CA PRO A 67 32.58 4.35 6.12
C PRO A 67 32.18 5.82 6.16
N LEU A 68 33.08 6.67 6.65
CA LEU A 68 32.82 8.11 6.72
C LEU A 68 32.93 8.76 5.34
N PRO A 69 32.09 9.76 5.04
CA PRO A 69 32.24 10.58 3.84
C PRO A 69 33.58 11.34 3.85
N ALA A 70 34.14 11.62 2.68
CA ALA A 70 35.41 12.33 2.57
C ALA A 70 35.36 13.71 3.27
N GLY A 71 36.33 14.00 4.14
CA GLY A 71 36.42 15.26 4.89
C GLY A 71 35.61 15.31 6.19
N THR A 72 34.96 14.22 6.59
CA THR A 72 34.23 14.13 7.87
C THR A 72 35.19 13.72 9.00
N THR A 73 35.28 14.53 10.05
CA THR A 73 36.02 14.21 11.29
C THR A 73 35.04 13.92 12.42
N GLU A 74 35.49 13.32 13.53
CA GLU A 74 34.65 13.07 14.71
C GLU A 74 33.97 14.33 15.28
N ASN A 75 34.52 15.51 14.99
CA ASN A 75 34.01 16.81 15.42
C ASN A 75 33.24 17.56 14.32
N SER A 76 33.05 16.96 13.14
CA SER A 76 32.26 17.59 12.09
C SER A 76 30.81 17.70 12.58
N PRO A 77 30.20 18.91 12.55
CA PRO A 77 28.78 19.03 12.84
C PRO A 77 28.01 18.14 11.87
N ALA A 78 27.03 17.40 12.38
CA ALA A 78 26.14 16.63 11.52
C ALA A 78 25.58 17.60 10.45
N PRO A 79 25.61 17.23 9.15
CA PRO A 79 24.97 18.05 8.15
C PRO A 79 23.53 18.30 8.58
N PRO A 80 22.97 19.50 8.32
CA PRO A 80 21.59 19.77 8.64
C PRO A 80 20.73 18.66 8.02
N ARG A 81 19.87 18.03 8.85
CA ARG A 81 18.92 17.05 8.34
C ARG A 81 18.13 17.74 7.25
N ASP A 82 18.13 17.17 6.05
CA ASP A 82 17.21 17.60 5.00
C ASP A 82 15.80 17.55 5.62
N PRO A 83 15.07 18.68 5.72
CA PRO A 83 13.74 18.65 6.28
C PRO A 83 12.92 17.66 5.48
N GLY A 84 12.50 16.57 6.14
CA GLY A 84 11.72 15.54 5.47
C GLY A 84 10.54 16.18 4.74
N ILE A 85 10.36 15.85 3.46
CA ILE A 85 9.28 16.38 2.62
C ILE A 85 7.95 16.40 3.41
N PRO A 86 7.27 17.54 3.58
CA PRO A 86 6.07 17.58 4.40
C PRO A 86 4.94 16.72 3.82
N TRP A 87 4.01 16.25 4.65
CA TRP A 87 2.88 15.41 4.20
C TRP A 87 2.03 16.11 3.13
N TYR A 88 1.94 17.45 3.19
CA TYR A 88 1.12 18.26 2.30
C TYR A 88 1.78 18.54 0.94
N HIS A 89 3.05 18.14 0.74
CA HIS A 89 3.73 18.28 -0.55
C HIS A 89 2.94 17.57 -1.65
N VAL A 90 2.57 18.29 -2.70
CA VAL A 90 1.84 17.76 -3.85
C VAL A 90 2.84 17.25 -4.87
N TYR A 91 2.79 15.95 -5.19
CA TYR A 91 3.60 15.39 -6.27
C TYR A 91 2.96 15.62 -7.63
N TRP A 92 1.63 15.47 -7.71
CA TRP A 92 0.86 15.80 -8.90
C TRP A 92 -0.58 16.12 -8.53
N THR A 93 -1.30 16.61 -9.53
CA THR A 93 -2.72 16.91 -9.43
C THR A 93 -3.42 16.29 -10.63
N SER A 94 -4.65 15.83 -10.42
CA SER A 94 -5.56 15.41 -11.48
C SER A 94 -6.90 16.10 -11.26
N LEU A 95 -7.66 16.23 -12.33
CA LEU A 95 -9.08 16.54 -12.24
C LEU A 95 -9.85 15.23 -12.34
N ASP A 96 -10.93 15.11 -11.59
CA ASP A 96 -11.87 14.02 -11.80
C ASP A 96 -12.85 14.34 -12.94
N TRP A 97 -13.80 13.44 -13.18
CA TRP A 97 -14.85 13.60 -14.17
C TRP A 97 -15.68 14.90 -14.00
N GLU A 98 -15.92 15.32 -12.76
CA GLU A 98 -16.66 16.55 -12.44
C GLU A 98 -15.77 17.80 -12.38
N HIS A 99 -14.51 17.71 -12.82
CA HIS A 99 -13.51 18.79 -12.78
C HIS A 99 -13.13 19.25 -11.36
N ARG A 100 -13.31 18.40 -10.36
CA ARG A 100 -12.82 18.60 -9.00
C ARG A 100 -11.32 18.38 -8.93
N ASP A 101 -10.67 19.22 -8.14
CA ASP A 101 -9.23 19.15 -7.91
C ASP A 101 -8.86 18.00 -6.98
N ILE A 102 -8.11 17.00 -7.49
CA ILE A 102 -7.60 15.86 -6.72
C ILE A 102 -6.07 15.90 -6.67
N PRO A 103 -5.48 16.62 -5.71
CA PRO A 103 -4.03 16.57 -5.48
C PRO A 103 -3.63 15.22 -4.90
N THR A 104 -2.55 14.62 -5.42
CA THR A 104 -1.89 13.49 -4.76
C THR A 104 -0.72 14.00 -3.96
N ARG A 105 -0.91 14.06 -2.64
CA ARG A 105 0.08 14.54 -1.69
C ARG A 105 0.98 13.42 -1.21
N ARG A 106 2.16 13.78 -0.68
CA ARG A 106 3.04 12.82 -0.02
C ARG A 106 2.28 11.99 1.02
N GLY A 107 1.48 12.64 1.85
CA GLY A 107 0.75 11.98 2.93
C GLY A 107 1.67 11.37 4.00
N ASN A 108 1.15 10.39 4.72
CA ASN A 108 1.83 9.69 5.80
C ASN A 108 1.42 8.19 5.82
N ASN A 109 1.57 7.48 6.94
CA ASN A 109 1.20 6.06 7.02
C ASN A 109 -0.30 5.79 6.93
N ASP A 110 -1.14 6.82 7.08
CA ASP A 110 -2.60 6.70 7.20
C ASP A 110 -3.31 7.17 5.91
N PHE A 111 -2.68 8.02 5.11
CA PHE A 111 -3.24 8.51 3.84
C PHE A 111 -2.18 9.05 2.87
N GLY A 112 -2.60 9.40 1.66
CA GLY A 112 -1.79 9.96 0.59
C GLY A 112 -0.96 8.93 -0.15
N LEU A 113 -0.03 9.42 -0.96
CA LEU A 113 0.84 8.59 -1.77
C LEU A 113 1.67 7.63 -0.91
N HIS A 114 2.15 8.06 0.25
CA HIS A 114 2.93 7.22 1.15
C HIS A 114 2.12 6.01 1.64
N HIS A 115 0.85 6.20 1.98
CA HIS A 115 -0.03 5.11 2.39
C HIS A 115 -0.30 4.16 1.22
N ALA A 116 -0.73 4.68 0.06
CA ALA A 116 -0.97 3.87 -1.13
C ALA A 116 0.25 3.02 -1.55
N CYS A 117 1.43 3.64 -1.54
CA CYS A 117 2.70 2.96 -1.82
C CYS A 117 3.05 1.89 -0.78
N THR A 118 3.10 2.26 0.50
CA THR A 118 3.67 1.37 1.52
C THR A 118 2.71 0.28 1.97
N LYS A 119 1.39 0.51 1.86
CA LYS A 119 0.37 -0.47 2.25
C LYS A 119 -0.14 -1.30 1.09
N HIS A 120 -0.25 -0.70 -0.09
CA HIS A 120 -0.89 -1.33 -1.24
C HIS A 120 0.02 -1.49 -2.45
N ASN A 121 1.28 -1.05 -2.41
CA ASN A 121 2.20 -1.05 -3.57
C ASN A 121 1.58 -0.38 -4.81
N MET A 122 0.80 0.69 -4.60
CA MET A 122 0.20 1.47 -5.66
C MET A 122 0.79 2.88 -5.63
N CYS A 123 1.87 3.07 -6.37
CA CYS A 123 2.68 4.29 -6.44
C CYS A 123 2.59 5.00 -7.80
N GLY A 124 2.29 4.26 -8.86
CA GLY A 124 2.27 4.78 -10.22
C GLY A 124 1.22 5.88 -10.38
N LYS A 125 1.63 7.03 -10.92
CA LYS A 125 0.71 8.16 -11.19
C LYS A 125 -0.49 7.68 -12.00
N HIS A 126 -0.25 7.00 -13.13
CA HIS A 126 -1.32 6.56 -14.01
C HIS A 126 -2.29 5.60 -13.32
N ALA A 127 -1.77 4.60 -12.60
CA ALA A 127 -2.60 3.65 -11.85
C ALA A 127 -3.51 4.33 -10.82
N ILE A 128 -2.99 5.34 -10.10
CA ILE A 128 -3.76 6.12 -9.12
C ILE A 128 -4.79 7.02 -9.79
N THR A 129 -4.44 7.67 -10.90
CA THR A 129 -5.29 8.72 -11.49
C THR A 129 -6.31 8.19 -12.49
N ALA A 130 -6.08 7.00 -13.08
CA ALA A 130 -6.97 6.45 -14.08
C ALA A 130 -8.43 6.27 -13.60
N PRO A 131 -8.72 5.80 -12.36
CA PRO A 131 -10.09 5.73 -11.85
C PRO A 131 -10.81 7.08 -11.79
N TYR A 132 -10.09 8.20 -11.59
CA TYR A 132 -10.70 9.53 -11.50
C TYR A 132 -11.28 10.03 -12.84
N ASN A 133 -10.98 9.36 -13.96
CA ASN A 133 -11.57 9.69 -15.26
C ASN A 133 -13.03 9.23 -15.41
N GLY A 134 -13.64 8.64 -14.37
CA GLY A 134 -15.06 8.32 -14.30
C GLY A 134 -15.75 9.04 -13.13
N GLU A 135 -17.08 8.93 -13.08
CA GLU A 135 -17.88 9.38 -11.93
C GLU A 135 -17.51 8.56 -10.67
N PRO A 136 -17.64 9.12 -9.45
CA PRO A 136 -17.47 8.34 -8.23
C PRO A 136 -18.45 7.17 -8.18
N ASP A 137 -17.95 5.96 -7.94
CA ASP A 137 -18.79 4.78 -7.73
C ASP A 137 -19.46 4.79 -6.36
N ARG A 138 -18.84 5.47 -5.37
CA ARG A 138 -19.34 5.57 -4.00
C ARG A 138 -19.02 6.94 -3.41
N GLU A 139 -20.00 7.53 -2.74
CA GLU A 139 -19.88 8.82 -2.07
C GLU A 139 -20.32 8.75 -0.61
N HIS A 140 -19.46 9.24 0.28
CA HIS A 140 -19.69 9.26 1.73
C HIS A 140 -19.27 10.62 2.31
N GLY A 141 -20.18 11.60 2.26
CA GLY A 141 -19.87 12.98 2.63
C GLY A 141 -18.87 13.58 1.64
N THR A 142 -17.70 14.00 2.12
CA THR A 142 -16.60 14.55 1.30
C THR A 142 -15.63 13.48 0.78
N ARG A 143 -15.89 12.19 1.10
CA ARG A 143 -15.09 11.07 0.64
C ARG A 143 -15.70 10.46 -0.61
N LEU A 144 -14.88 10.32 -1.64
CA LEU A 144 -15.27 9.82 -2.95
C LEU A 144 -14.41 8.61 -3.32
N GLU A 145 -15.03 7.51 -3.75
CA GLU A 145 -14.32 6.33 -4.23
C GLU A 145 -14.61 6.10 -5.71
N TYR A 146 -13.54 5.80 -6.45
CA TYR A 146 -13.55 5.62 -7.89
C TYR A 146 -12.96 4.26 -8.22
N ASP A 147 -13.65 3.45 -8.99
CA ASP A 147 -13.22 2.16 -9.46
C ASP A 147 -12.70 2.28 -10.91
N GLY A 148 -11.52 1.72 -11.13
CA GLY A 148 -10.95 1.54 -12.46
C GLY A 148 -10.78 0.07 -12.77
N VAL A 149 -10.61 -0.25 -14.05
CA VAL A 149 -10.22 -1.59 -14.49
C VAL A 149 -8.90 -1.55 -15.23
N VAL A 150 -8.04 -2.51 -14.93
CA VAL A 150 -6.89 -2.82 -15.77
C VAL A 150 -7.31 -3.92 -16.72
N THR A 151 -7.12 -3.70 -18.02
CA THR A 151 -7.50 -4.63 -19.07
C THR A 151 -6.31 -5.09 -19.90
N ASP A 152 -6.39 -6.31 -20.41
CA ASP A 152 -5.56 -6.82 -21.51
C ASP A 152 -6.47 -7.07 -22.71
N GLY A 153 -6.46 -6.13 -23.66
CA GLY A 153 -7.50 -6.05 -24.69
C GLY A 153 -8.89 -5.90 -24.08
N SER A 154 -9.81 -6.80 -24.41
CA SER A 154 -11.16 -6.82 -23.85
C SER A 154 -11.29 -7.58 -22.52
N SER A 155 -10.19 -8.18 -22.02
CA SER A 155 -10.22 -8.97 -20.80
C SER A 155 -9.87 -8.13 -19.59
N VAL A 156 -10.77 -8.03 -18.61
CA VAL A 156 -10.47 -7.40 -17.31
C VAL A 156 -9.48 -8.29 -16.55
N ARG A 157 -8.32 -7.74 -16.21
CA ARG A 157 -7.30 -8.39 -15.38
C ARG A 157 -7.51 -8.09 -13.91
N MET A 158 -7.97 -6.89 -13.59
CA MET A 158 -8.07 -6.40 -12.22
C MET A 158 -8.98 -5.18 -12.11
N THR A 159 -9.56 -4.97 -10.94
CA THR A 159 -10.17 -3.71 -10.55
C THR A 159 -9.24 -2.97 -9.60
N THR A 160 -9.02 -1.68 -9.85
CA THR A 160 -8.35 -0.76 -8.93
C THR A 160 -9.39 0.15 -8.29
N THR A 161 -9.12 0.64 -7.08
CA THR A 161 -9.94 1.67 -6.44
C THR A 161 -9.01 2.79 -6.00
N SER A 162 -9.34 4.02 -6.38
CA SER A 162 -8.71 5.24 -5.86
C SER A 162 -9.72 5.99 -5.02
N VAL A 163 -9.28 6.49 -3.86
CA VAL A 163 -10.14 7.17 -2.91
C VAL A 163 -9.64 8.59 -2.68
N ALA A 164 -10.52 9.55 -2.86
CA ALA A 164 -10.25 10.96 -2.67
C ALA A 164 -11.04 11.55 -1.49
N GLU A 165 -10.51 12.62 -0.92
CA GLU A 165 -11.12 13.44 0.12
C GLU A 165 -11.17 14.88 -0.36
N GLU A 166 -12.38 15.37 -0.60
CA GLU A 166 -12.66 16.75 -1.02
C GLU A 166 -12.48 17.75 0.13
N GLY A 167 -12.57 17.28 1.38
CA GLY A 167 -12.30 18.10 2.54
C GLY A 167 -10.83 18.55 2.60
N GLU A 168 -10.60 19.72 3.18
CA GLU A 168 -9.25 20.25 3.44
C GLU A 168 -8.65 19.72 4.75
N LYS A 169 -9.46 19.09 5.61
CA LYS A 169 -9.05 18.64 6.95
C LYS A 169 -8.33 17.30 6.86
N GLY A 170 -7.02 17.33 7.07
CA GLY A 170 -6.16 16.15 7.16
C GLY A 170 -6.14 15.52 8.56
N PRO A 171 -5.16 14.63 8.83
CA PRO A 171 -5.04 13.97 10.13
C PRO A 171 -4.94 14.96 11.29
N GLY A 172 -5.61 14.65 12.39
CA GLY A 172 -5.67 15.53 13.56
C GLY A 172 -6.51 16.79 13.35
N GLY A 173 -7.28 16.89 12.24
CA GLY A 173 -8.13 18.04 11.93
C GLY A 173 -7.37 19.25 11.38
N VAL A 174 -6.11 19.07 10.98
CA VAL A 174 -5.26 20.15 10.45
C VAL A 174 -5.61 20.40 8.98
N HIS A 175 -5.86 21.66 8.62
CA HIS A 175 -6.12 22.06 7.24
C HIS A 175 -4.86 21.94 6.37
N THR A 176 -5.05 21.66 5.08
CA THR A 176 -4.00 21.80 4.08
C THR A 176 -3.49 23.26 4.04
N PRO A 177 -2.17 23.49 3.99
CA PRO A 177 -1.63 24.87 3.97
C PRO A 177 -1.99 25.67 2.72
N ASP A 178 -2.37 24.99 1.64
CA ASP A 178 -2.68 25.59 0.33
C ASP A 178 -4.17 25.84 0.11
N GLY A 179 -5.04 25.53 1.10
CA GLY A 179 -6.50 25.69 0.98
C GLY A 179 -7.14 24.81 -0.10
N ARG A 180 -6.42 23.79 -0.57
CA ARG A 180 -6.92 22.80 -1.54
C ARG A 180 -7.35 21.52 -0.82
N PRO A 181 -8.18 20.67 -1.44
CA PRO A 181 -8.55 19.38 -0.86
C PRO A 181 -7.34 18.55 -0.40
N ILE A 182 -7.58 17.61 0.51
CA ILE A 182 -6.61 16.56 0.82
C ILE A 182 -6.28 15.77 -0.45
N GLY A 183 -7.30 15.51 -1.28
CA GLY A 183 -7.17 14.82 -2.56
C GLY A 183 -7.01 13.31 -2.35
N THR A 184 -6.08 12.67 -3.06
CA THR A 184 -5.89 11.21 -2.96
C THR A 184 -5.55 10.79 -1.54
N VAL A 185 -6.41 9.98 -0.91
CA VAL A 185 -6.21 9.38 0.42
C VAL A 185 -5.56 8.02 0.30
N THR A 186 -6.00 7.18 -0.63
CA THR A 186 -5.41 5.86 -0.87
C THR A 186 -5.73 5.40 -2.28
N ALA A 187 -4.98 4.41 -2.76
CA ALA A 187 -5.29 3.66 -3.97
C ALA A 187 -4.84 2.22 -3.77
N PHE A 188 -5.62 1.25 -4.27
CA PHE A 188 -5.31 -0.16 -4.11
C PHE A 188 -5.96 -1.03 -5.19
N CYS A 189 -5.54 -2.29 -5.23
CA CYS A 189 -6.06 -3.32 -6.12
C CYS A 189 -7.10 -4.16 -5.38
N ARG A 190 -8.34 -4.21 -5.89
CA ARG A 190 -9.43 -4.91 -5.23
C ARG A 190 -9.15 -6.41 -5.14
N GLY A 191 -9.39 -6.99 -3.96
CA GLY A 191 -9.13 -8.40 -3.68
C GLY A 191 -7.65 -8.73 -3.46
N GLN A 192 -6.78 -7.73 -3.39
CA GLN A 192 -5.36 -7.89 -3.09
C GLN A 192 -4.99 -7.09 -1.84
N THR A 193 -4.12 -7.64 -0.99
CA THR A 193 -3.48 -6.85 0.08
C THR A 193 -2.48 -5.87 -0.51
N VAL A 194 -1.72 -6.32 -1.52
CA VAL A 194 -0.65 -5.60 -2.19
C VAL A 194 -0.83 -5.74 -3.70
N CYS A 195 -0.82 -4.63 -4.43
CA CYS A 195 -0.86 -4.62 -5.89
C CYS A 195 0.39 -5.30 -6.48
N PRO A 196 0.24 -6.05 -7.58
CA PRO A 196 1.38 -6.54 -8.34
C PRO A 196 2.24 -5.39 -8.89
N ASP A 197 3.57 -5.57 -8.92
CA ASP A 197 4.52 -4.53 -9.31
C ASP A 197 4.27 -3.96 -10.71
N TRP A 198 3.78 -4.77 -11.64
CA TRP A 198 3.50 -4.35 -13.01
C TRP A 198 2.43 -3.25 -13.10
N VAL A 199 1.55 -3.11 -12.09
CA VAL A 199 0.54 -2.05 -12.03
C VAL A 199 1.19 -0.65 -11.96
N ASN A 200 2.38 -0.54 -11.35
CA ASN A 200 3.08 0.74 -11.22
C ASN A 200 3.75 1.21 -12.52
N ASN A 201 3.79 0.35 -13.54
CA ASN A 201 4.42 0.63 -14.83
C ASN A 201 3.39 0.79 -15.98
N LEU A 202 2.11 0.97 -15.64
CA LEU A 202 1.02 1.25 -16.58
C LEU A 202 1.13 2.67 -17.16
#